data_AF-A0A1C5CEF4-F1
#
_entry.id   AF-A0A1C5CEF4-F1
#
_cell.length_a   1.000
_cell.length_b   1.000
_cell.length_c   1.000
_cell.angle_alpha   90.00
_cell.angle_beta   90.00
_cell.angle_gamma   90.00
#
_symmetry.space_group_name_H-M   'P 1'
#
loop_
_entity.id
_entity.type
_entity.pdbx_description
1 polymer ?
#
loop_
_entity_poly.entity_id
_entity_poly.type
_entity_poly.pdbx_seq_one_letter_code
_entity_poly.pdbx_strand_id
1 'polypeptide(L)'
;MRSRLLALAALPVCFMVALGTGNAQAAGYRYWSFWESDGGAWIYATQGPATARPADGTVTGFRFSVSADSGDAARPRRAPDFAAICGGTPGREGRKRIAVVVDSGTAADAPAGEE
;
A
#
# COMPACT_ATOMS: atom_id res chain seq x y z
N MET A 1 -52.71 28.56 -8.14
CA MET A 1 -51.49 28.45 -8.97
C MET A 1 -50.21 28.17 -8.19
N ARG A 2 -49.97 28.80 -7.02
CA ARG A 2 -48.75 28.59 -6.20
C ARG A 2 -48.47 27.12 -5.81
N SER A 3 -49.51 26.32 -5.51
CA SER A 3 -49.37 24.90 -5.15
C SER A 3 -48.95 24.00 -6.33
N ARG A 4 -49.32 24.34 -7.57
CA ARG A 4 -48.88 23.60 -8.78
C ARG A 4 -47.43 23.92 -9.16
N LEU A 5 -46.98 25.15 -8.89
CA LEU A 5 -45.58 25.56 -9.06
C LEU A 5 -44.64 24.88 -8.07
N LEU A 6 -45.08 24.70 -6.82
CA LEU A 6 -44.35 23.95 -5.79
C LEU A 6 -44.21 22.46 -6.16
N ALA A 7 -45.26 21.85 -6.72
CA ALA A 7 -45.21 20.46 -7.19
C ALA A 7 -44.31 20.25 -8.43
N LEU A 8 -44.27 21.21 -9.36
CA LEU A 8 -43.38 21.15 -10.53
C LEU A 8 -41.90 21.36 -10.18
N ALA A 9 -41.61 22.16 -9.16
CA ALA A 9 -40.23 22.41 -8.71
C ALA A 9 -39.66 21.27 -7.86
N ALA A 10 -40.51 20.48 -7.19
CA ALA A 10 -40.08 19.37 -6.34
C ALA A 10 -39.56 18.16 -7.14
N LEU A 11 -40.11 17.89 -8.32
CA LEU A 11 -39.71 16.76 -9.18
C LEU A 11 -38.23 16.81 -9.65
N PRO A 12 -37.73 17.92 -10.22
CA PRO A 12 -36.34 18.00 -10.67
C PRO A 12 -35.34 17.99 -9.51
N VAL A 13 -35.72 18.53 -8.35
CA VAL A 13 -34.88 18.52 -7.14
C VAL A 13 -34.74 17.09 -6.59
N CYS A 14 -35.82 16.32 -6.50
CA CYS A 14 -35.74 14.91 -6.11
C CYS A 14 -34.93 14.07 -7.10
N PHE A 15 -35.01 14.37 -8.39
CA PHE A 15 -34.22 13.66 -9.41
C PHE A 15 -32.71 13.94 -9.29
N MET A 16 -32.32 15.17 -8.95
CA MET A 16 -30.91 15.52 -8.69
C MET A 16 -30.38 14.88 -7.41
N VAL A 17 -31.18 14.78 -6.34
CA VAL A 17 -30.78 14.12 -5.09
C VAL A 17 -30.60 12.61 -5.29
N ALA A 18 -31.44 11.98 -6.14
CA ALA A 18 -31.33 10.55 -6.46
C ALA A 18 -30.11 10.21 -7.34
N LEU A 19 -29.61 11.15 -8.15
CA LEU A 19 -28.42 10.97 -8.98
C LEU A 19 -27.10 11.23 -8.24
N GLY A 20 -27.15 11.84 -7.05
CA GLY A 20 -25.98 12.29 -6.28
C GLY A 20 -25.31 11.22 -5.41
N THR A 21 -25.86 10.02 -5.28
CA THR A 21 -25.29 8.95 -4.44
C THR A 21 -24.39 8.01 -5.25
N GLY A 22 -23.47 8.57 -6.02
CA GLY A 22 -22.38 7.78 -6.59
C GLY A 22 -21.56 7.19 -5.44
N ASN A 23 -21.63 5.88 -5.22
CA ASN A 23 -20.71 5.20 -4.33
C ASN A 23 -19.30 5.52 -4.81
N ALA A 24 -18.49 6.17 -3.97
CA ALA A 24 -17.06 6.25 -4.19
C ALA A 24 -16.49 4.83 -4.05
N GLN A 25 -16.50 4.09 -5.16
CA GLN A 25 -15.79 2.82 -5.27
C GLN A 25 -14.32 3.18 -5.06
N ALA A 26 -13.77 2.85 -3.89
CA ALA A 26 -12.34 2.94 -3.68
C ALA A 26 -11.70 2.06 -4.76
N ALA A 27 -10.88 2.65 -5.64
CA ALA A 27 -10.24 1.96 -6.77
C ALA A 27 -9.25 0.84 -6.34
N GLY A 28 -9.23 0.48 -5.06
CA GLY A 28 -8.33 -0.43 -4.40
C GLY A 28 -7.93 0.09 -3.02
N TYR A 29 -7.52 -0.80 -2.13
CA TYR A 29 -6.88 -0.45 -0.88
C TYR A 29 -5.46 0.04 -1.15
N ARG A 30 -5.15 1.24 -0.62
CA ARG A 30 -3.81 1.83 -0.65
C ARG A 30 -3.10 1.46 0.65
N TYR A 31 -2.02 0.71 0.58
CA TYR A 31 -1.31 0.29 1.79
C TYR A 31 0.16 -0.05 1.51
N TRP A 32 0.91 -0.11 2.60
CA TRP A 32 2.27 -0.64 2.60
C TRP A 32 2.22 -2.10 3.02
N SER A 33 2.53 -3.00 2.09
CA SER A 33 2.74 -4.41 2.39
C SER A 33 4.11 -4.61 3.05
N PHE A 34 4.19 -5.54 3.99
CA PHE A 34 5.43 -5.88 4.70
C PHE A 34 5.91 -7.27 4.26
N TRP A 35 7.20 -7.36 3.98
CA TRP A 35 7.84 -8.53 3.41
C TRP A 35 9.09 -8.89 4.19
N GLU A 36 9.33 -10.19 4.32
CA GLU A 36 10.54 -10.77 4.88
C GLU A 36 11.29 -11.52 3.77
N SER A 37 12.55 -11.84 4.02
CA SER A 37 13.36 -12.68 3.13
C SER A 37 14.19 -13.64 3.97
N ASP A 38 14.28 -14.87 3.49
CA ASP A 38 15.13 -15.94 4.02
C ASP A 38 16.46 -16.07 3.28
N GLY A 39 16.82 -15.09 2.44
CA GLY A 39 18.11 -15.04 1.75
C GLY A 39 18.04 -15.10 0.22
N GLY A 40 16.86 -14.90 -0.38
CA GLY A 40 16.79 -14.76 -1.83
C GLY A 40 15.44 -14.31 -2.40
N ALA A 41 14.33 -14.72 -1.79
CA ALA A 41 13.00 -14.38 -2.27
C ALA A 41 12.21 -13.57 -1.24
N TRP A 42 11.30 -12.73 -1.75
CA TRP A 42 10.33 -12.04 -0.91
C TRP A 42 9.25 -13.02 -0.44
N ILE A 43 9.03 -13.05 0.87
CA ILE A 43 7.99 -13.81 1.55
C ILE A 43 7.05 -12.79 2.19
N TYR A 44 5.75 -12.91 1.93
CA TYR A 44 4.78 -12.02 2.57
C TYR A 44 4.81 -12.26 4.07
N ALA A 45 4.99 -11.19 4.86
CA ALA A 45 5.20 -11.33 6.28
C ALA A 45 3.93 -11.85 6.98
N THR A 46 4.10 -12.81 7.89
CA THR A 46 3.01 -13.31 8.74
C THR A 46 2.87 -12.51 10.04
N GLN A 47 3.82 -11.62 10.31
CA GLN A 47 3.85 -10.73 11.47
C GLN A 47 4.01 -9.28 11.00
N GLY A 48 3.53 -8.33 11.82
CA GLY A 48 3.76 -6.90 11.56
C GLY A 48 5.20 -6.46 11.86
N PRO A 49 5.67 -5.37 11.25
CA PRO A 49 7.05 -4.87 11.41
C PRO A 49 7.40 -4.45 12.84
N ALA A 50 6.42 -4.12 13.68
CA ALA A 50 6.65 -3.81 15.10
C ALA A 50 7.02 -5.05 15.93
N THR A 51 6.52 -6.22 15.52
CA THR A 51 6.69 -7.49 16.24
C THR A 51 7.85 -8.31 15.70
N ALA A 52 8.11 -8.23 14.39
CA ALA A 52 9.17 -8.96 13.73
C ALA A 52 10.53 -8.75 14.43
N ARG A 53 11.34 -9.82 14.52
CA ARG A 53 12.68 -9.80 15.12
C ARG A 53 13.69 -10.46 14.16
N PRO A 54 14.10 -9.75 13.09
CA PRO A 54 15.00 -10.30 12.08
C PRO A 54 16.35 -10.75 12.66
N ALA A 55 16.99 -11.71 12.00
CA ALA A 55 18.35 -12.12 12.30
C ALA A 55 19.37 -11.09 11.75
N ASP A 56 20.64 -11.20 12.14
CA ASP A 56 21.71 -10.50 11.41
C ASP A 56 21.75 -11.03 9.97
N GLY A 57 21.93 -10.15 8.99
CA GLY A 57 21.96 -10.54 7.59
C GLY A 57 20.58 -10.58 6.91
N THR A 58 19.48 -10.40 7.65
CA THR A 58 18.13 -10.42 7.06
C THR A 58 17.87 -9.15 6.25
N VAL A 59 17.09 -9.30 5.18
CA VAL A 59 16.46 -8.18 4.46
C VAL A 59 14.95 -8.18 4.75
N THR A 60 14.41 -7.03 5.13
CA THR A 60 12.96 -6.79 5.19
C THR A 60 12.55 -5.76 4.14
N GLY A 61 11.27 -5.76 3.78
CA GLY A 61 10.76 -4.99 2.66
C GLY A 61 9.44 -4.32 2.96
N PHE A 62 9.28 -3.09 2.46
CA PHE A 62 8.02 -2.39 2.38
C PHE A 62 7.70 -2.11 0.92
N ARG A 63 6.48 -2.40 0.48
CA ARG A 63 6.01 -2.09 -0.86
C ARG A 63 4.67 -1.38 -0.80
N PHE A 64 4.66 -0.13 -1.27
CA PHE A 64 3.41 0.60 -1.47
C PHE A 64 2.77 0.17 -2.79
N SER A 65 1.48 -0.12 -2.75
CA SER A 65 0.67 -0.44 -3.92
C SER A 65 -0.81 -0.13 -3.69
N VAL A 66 -1.55 -0.03 -4.79
CA VAL A 66 -3.02 -0.02 -4.79
C VAL A 66 -3.49 -1.38 -5.27
N SER A 67 -4.15 -2.16 -4.40
CA SER A 67 -4.64 -3.50 -4.73
C SER A 67 -6.12 -3.66 -4.38
N ALA A 68 -6.84 -4.51 -5.12
CA ALA A 68 -8.23 -4.84 -4.81
C ALA A 68 -8.36 -5.56 -3.45
N ASP A 69 -7.40 -6.42 -3.12
CA ASP A 69 -7.29 -7.09 -1.81
C ASP A 69 -5.83 -7.45 -1.45
N SER A 70 -5.62 -7.95 -0.24
CA SER A 70 -4.30 -8.27 0.29
C SER A 70 -3.70 -9.58 -0.21
N GLY A 71 -4.49 -10.44 -0.88
CA GLY A 71 -4.02 -11.71 -1.45
C GLY A 71 -3.09 -11.49 -2.64
N ASP A 72 -3.30 -10.40 -3.39
CA ASP A 72 -2.51 -9.99 -4.55
C ASP A 72 -1.49 -8.89 -4.23
N ALA A 73 -0.99 -8.84 -3.00
CA ALA A 73 -0.03 -7.83 -2.58
C ALA A 73 1.21 -7.81 -3.49
N ALA A 74 1.55 -6.63 -4.01
CA ALA A 74 2.77 -6.44 -4.78
C ALA A 74 3.98 -6.60 -3.85
N ARG A 75 5.00 -7.35 -4.31
CA ARG A 75 6.29 -7.47 -3.63
C ARG A 75 7.24 -6.32 -4.00
N PRO A 76 8.26 -6.02 -3.17
CA PRO A 76 9.29 -5.04 -3.54
C PRO A 76 9.99 -5.45 -4.84
N ARG A 77 10.22 -4.49 -5.73
CA ARG A 77 10.82 -4.73 -7.06
C ARG A 77 12.31 -5.02 -6.98
N ARG A 78 13.01 -4.45 -6.00
CA ARG A 78 14.41 -4.78 -5.74
C ARG A 78 14.48 -6.11 -5.00
N ALA A 79 15.37 -6.99 -5.45
CA ALA A 79 15.61 -8.27 -4.77
C ALA A 79 16.11 -8.05 -3.34
N PRO A 80 15.79 -8.96 -2.40
CA PRO A 80 16.23 -8.87 -1.00
C PRO A 80 17.71 -9.29 -0.85
N ASP A 81 18.61 -8.51 -1.41
CA ASP A 81 20.05 -8.80 -1.44
C ASP A 81 20.81 -8.08 -0.32
N PHE A 82 21.06 -8.80 0.78
CA PHE A 82 21.80 -8.26 1.91
C PHE A 82 23.24 -7.89 1.55
N ALA A 83 23.91 -8.69 0.73
CA ALA A 83 25.31 -8.47 0.39
C ALA A 83 25.47 -7.18 -0.44
N ALA A 84 24.57 -6.94 -1.38
CA ALA A 84 24.56 -5.70 -2.16
C ALA A 84 24.25 -4.46 -1.31
N ILE A 85 23.34 -4.57 -0.32
CA ILE A 85 22.90 -3.42 0.50
C ILE A 85 23.88 -3.13 1.65
N CYS A 86 24.35 -4.17 2.34
CA CYS A 86 25.09 -4.07 3.60
C CYS A 86 26.51 -4.65 3.53
N GLY A 87 26.98 -5.14 2.37
CA GLY A 87 28.31 -5.77 2.25
C GLY A 87 29.47 -4.87 2.65
N GLY A 88 29.32 -3.54 2.50
CA GLY A 88 30.30 -2.55 2.95
C GLY A 88 30.22 -2.19 4.44
N THR A 89 29.22 -2.71 5.17
CA THR A 89 28.99 -2.39 6.59
C THR A 89 29.61 -3.48 7.48
N PRO A 90 30.68 -3.16 8.24
CA PRO A 90 31.28 -4.12 9.15
C PRO A 90 30.30 -4.57 10.23
N GLY A 91 30.37 -5.85 10.59
CA GLY A 91 29.69 -6.37 11.78
C GLY A 91 30.21 -5.68 13.05
N ARG A 92 29.36 -5.59 14.07
CA ARG A 92 29.72 -5.11 15.40
C ARG A 92 29.22 -6.09 16.44
N GLU A 93 30.04 -6.40 17.44
CA GLU A 93 29.66 -7.31 18.52
C GLU A 93 28.37 -6.82 19.21
N GLY A 94 27.47 -7.75 19.52
CA GLY A 94 26.18 -7.45 20.15
C GLY A 94 25.21 -6.67 19.27
N ARG A 95 25.46 -6.47 17.97
CA ARG A 95 24.59 -5.76 17.03
C ARG A 95 24.22 -6.63 15.85
N LYS A 96 23.02 -6.37 15.30
CA LYS A 96 22.55 -6.94 14.03
C LYS A 96 22.63 -5.86 12.94
N ARG A 97 22.95 -6.29 11.73
CA ARG A 97 22.78 -5.58 10.47
C ARG A 97 21.56 -6.16 9.79
N ILE A 98 20.61 -5.28 9.50
CA ILE A 98 19.36 -5.63 8.84
C ILE A 98 19.25 -4.66 7.68
N ALA A 99 19.08 -5.20 6.47
CA ALA A 99 18.80 -4.38 5.30
C ALA A 99 17.29 -4.12 5.23
N VAL A 100 16.91 -2.88 4.91
CA VAL A 100 15.50 -2.51 4.70
C VAL A 100 15.35 -1.98 3.28
N VAL A 101 14.50 -2.64 2.49
CA VAL A 101 14.11 -2.17 1.16
C VAL A 101 12.79 -1.41 1.30
N VAL A 102 12.80 -0.14 0.93
CA VAL A 102 11.57 0.66 0.83
C VAL A 102 11.30 0.88 -0.65
N ASP A 103 10.20 0.30 -1.15
CA ASP A 103 9.72 0.44 -2.51
C ASP A 103 8.44 1.27 -2.52
N SER A 104 8.56 2.54 -2.88
CA SER A 104 7.51 3.56 -2.72
C SER A 104 6.34 3.47 -3.69
N GLY A 105 6.42 2.68 -4.76
CA GLY A 105 5.44 2.83 -5.82
C GLY A 105 6.04 2.78 -7.21
N THR A 106 5.19 2.43 -8.16
CA THR A 106 5.28 2.94 -9.53
C THR A 106 4.33 4.13 -9.66
N ALA A 107 4.45 4.90 -10.75
CA ALA A 107 3.47 5.92 -11.08
C ALA A 107 2.04 5.35 -11.23
N ALA A 108 1.90 4.05 -11.54
CA ALA A 108 0.59 3.39 -11.60
C ALA A 108 -0.02 3.13 -10.21
N ASP A 109 0.79 3.15 -9.15
CA ASP A 109 0.32 3.06 -7.77
C ASP A 109 -0.07 4.44 -7.19
N ALA A 110 0.28 5.53 -7.88
CA ALA A 110 -0.06 6.88 -7.47
C ALA A 110 -1.46 7.26 -8.01
N PRO A 111 -2.40 7.67 -7.13
CA PRO A 111 -3.64 8.30 -7.58
C PRO A 111 -3.35 9.55 -8.42
N ALA A 112 -4.31 9.92 -9.27
CA ALA A 112 -4.15 11.11 -10.10
C ALA A 112 -3.88 12.37 -9.26
N GLY A 113 -2.73 13.01 -9.50
CA GLY A 113 -2.29 14.21 -8.79
C GLY A 113 -1.48 13.97 -7.52
N GLU A 114 -1.16 12.71 -7.20
CA GLU A 114 -0.24 12.30 -6.13
C GLU A 114 1.10 11.81 -6.73
N GLU A 115 2.19 11.86 -5.94
CA GLU A 115 3.54 11.36 -6.33
C GLU A 115 4.14 10.43 -5.26
#